data_AF-A0A357G1P3-F1
#
_entry.id   AF-A0A357G1P3-F1
#
_cell.length_a   1.000
_cell.length_b   1.000
_cell.length_c   1.000
_cell.angle_alpha   90.00
_cell.angle_beta   90.00
_cell.angle_gamma   90.00
#
_symmetry.space_group_name_H-M   'P 1'
#
loop_
_entity.id
_entity.type
_entity.pdbx_description
1 polymer ?
#
loop_
_entity_poly.entity_id
_entity_poly.type
_entity_poly.pdbx_seq_one_letter_code
_entity_poly.pdbx_strand_id
1 'polypeptide(L)'
;AAGMFFTKSRGGLLGTLVMLTVLILTRAPKLGLTIIITGILAVGGGVFFLLLVYGWDGTVAGLIPGRPEAVLDRLIIWTRAIKVFTDHPLFGVGFGGFHDEVYRTGGIALNVGLGYESLHCHNTYLEVLTGTGLVGFLSYLTFLAACMTKLVSLWVNRKGLPSDGFILAAIAAQGAYMMFGMVDMLFLQNMHFMLLTILTLGFMAGQREPEPVKETTP
;
A
#
# COMPACT_ATOMS: atom_id res chain seq x y z
N ALA A 1 9.59 7.41 11.77
CA ALA A 1 9.45 6.35 12.81
C ALA A 1 8.67 6.85 14.03
N ALA A 2 9.08 7.94 14.68
CA ALA A 2 8.40 8.48 15.87
C ALA A 2 6.90 8.79 15.66
N GLY A 3 6.53 9.46 14.55
CA GLY A 3 5.12 9.78 14.28
C GLY A 3 4.20 8.56 14.13
N MET A 4 4.69 7.45 13.55
CA MET A 4 3.91 6.22 13.39
C MET A 4 3.63 5.50 14.72
N PHE A 5 4.56 5.60 15.67
CA PHE A 5 4.41 5.02 17.01
C PHE A 5 3.26 5.68 17.79
N PHE A 6 3.03 6.98 17.58
CA PHE A 6 1.94 7.73 18.22
C PHE A 6 0.58 7.52 17.56
N THR A 7 0.52 7.23 16.26
CA THR A 7 -0.76 7.01 15.55
C THR A 7 -1.44 5.67 15.83
N LYS A 8 -0.76 4.72 16.49
CA LYS A 8 -1.19 3.31 16.67
C LYS A 8 -1.55 2.58 15.36
N SER A 9 -1.27 3.16 14.19
CA SER A 9 -1.60 2.56 12.88
C SER A 9 -0.51 1.56 12.47
N ARG A 10 -0.74 0.29 12.78
CA ARG A 10 0.22 -0.80 12.49
C ARG A 10 0.36 -1.10 10.99
N GLY A 11 -0.55 -0.61 10.13
CA GLY A 11 -0.43 -0.69 8.67
C GLY A 11 0.73 0.15 8.12
N GLY A 12 1.00 1.32 8.72
CA GLY A 12 2.17 2.14 8.37
C GLY A 12 3.50 1.47 8.74
N LEU A 13 3.50 0.65 9.81
CA LEU A 13 4.67 -0.15 10.20
C LEU A 13 4.97 -1.23 9.16
N LEU A 14 3.95 -1.92 8.63
CA LEU A 14 4.11 -2.90 7.55
C LEU A 14 4.65 -2.25 6.27
N GLY A 15 4.10 -1.10 5.86
CA GLY A 15 4.62 -0.34 4.70
C GLY A 15 6.07 0.08 4.88
N THR A 16 6.44 0.53 6.08
CA THR A 16 7.82 0.89 6.44
C THR A 16 8.74 -0.33 6.42
N LEU A 17 8.28 -1.47 6.93
CA LEU A 17 8.99 -2.75 6.90
C LEU A 17 9.31 -3.19 5.47
N VAL A 18 8.33 -3.12 4.57
CA VAL A 18 8.52 -3.41 3.15
C VAL A 18 9.54 -2.46 2.52
N MET A 19 9.41 -1.14 2.78
CA MET A 19 10.32 -0.13 2.26
C MET A 19 11.78 -0.38 2.71
N LEU A 20 11.99 -0.62 4.00
CA LEU A 20 13.32 -0.90 4.56
C LEU A 20 13.89 -2.21 4.01
N THR A 21 13.07 -3.25 3.88
CA THR A 21 13.48 -4.55 3.32
C THR A 21 13.99 -4.38 1.88
N VAL A 22 13.25 -3.66 1.04
CA VAL A 22 13.67 -3.37 -0.35
C VAL A 22 14.97 -2.56 -0.39
N LEU A 23 15.07 -1.47 0.39
CA LEU A 23 16.27 -0.62 0.41
C LEU A 23 17.53 -1.36 0.85
N ILE A 24 17.40 -2.28 1.78
CA ILE A 24 18.55 -3.03 2.33
C ILE A 24 18.97 -4.14 1.35
N LEU A 25 18.04 -4.95 0.84
CA LEU A 25 18.34 -6.04 -0.10
C LEU A 25 19.00 -5.55 -1.39
N THR A 26 18.81 -4.27 -1.71
CA THR A 26 19.33 -3.65 -2.94
C THR A 26 20.64 -2.89 -2.74
N ARG A 27 21.09 -2.66 -1.49
CA ARG A 27 22.27 -1.84 -1.16
C ARG A 27 23.38 -2.55 -0.38
N ALA A 28 23.15 -3.74 0.15
CA ALA A 28 24.15 -4.45 0.95
C ALA A 28 24.83 -5.60 0.18
N PRO A 29 26.18 -5.61 0.03
CA PRO A 29 26.90 -6.82 -0.36
C PRO A 29 27.20 -7.72 0.86
N LYS A 30 27.21 -9.04 0.60
CA LYS A 30 27.62 -10.17 1.46
C LYS A 30 26.70 -10.52 2.64
N LEU A 31 26.01 -11.65 2.45
CA LEU A 31 25.36 -12.63 3.34
C LEU A 31 25.20 -12.32 4.85
N GLY A 32 26.21 -11.76 5.53
CA GLY A 32 26.18 -11.48 6.97
C GLY A 32 25.15 -10.40 7.37
N LEU A 33 25.03 -9.31 6.60
CA LEU A 33 24.04 -8.27 6.90
C LEU A 33 22.61 -8.72 6.56
N THR A 34 22.46 -9.55 5.52
CA THR A 34 21.20 -10.22 5.19
C THR A 34 20.75 -11.14 6.31
N ILE A 35 21.65 -11.98 6.87
CA ILE A 35 21.34 -12.87 8.00
C ILE A 35 20.92 -12.08 9.24
N ILE A 36 21.64 -11.00 9.57
CA ILE A 36 21.30 -10.15 10.71
C ILE A 36 19.90 -9.55 10.54
N ILE A 37 19.55 -9.11 9.33
CA ILE A 37 18.27 -8.46 9.06
C ILE A 37 17.14 -9.46 8.95
N THR A 38 17.34 -10.61 8.31
CA THR A 38 16.38 -11.72 8.37
C THR A 38 16.17 -12.17 9.81
N GLY A 39 17.22 -12.19 10.63
CA GLY A 39 17.12 -12.44 12.07
C GLY A 39 16.28 -11.38 12.79
N ILE A 40 16.52 -10.10 12.55
CA ILE A 40 15.72 -8.99 13.15
C ILE A 40 14.27 -9.03 12.67
N LEU A 41 14.03 -9.34 11.38
CA LEU A 41 12.69 -9.47 10.81
C LEU A 41 11.96 -10.71 11.35
N ALA A 42 12.65 -11.83 11.53
CA ALA A 42 12.09 -13.05 12.10
C ALA A 42 11.80 -12.90 13.60
N VAL A 43 12.70 -12.28 14.35
CA VAL A 43 12.50 -11.97 15.78
C VAL A 43 11.42 -10.90 15.94
N GLY A 44 11.44 -9.83 15.16
CA GLY A 44 10.42 -8.79 15.16
C GLY A 44 9.05 -9.32 14.73
N GLY A 45 9.01 -10.16 13.72
CA GLY A 45 7.81 -10.86 13.26
C GLY A 45 7.28 -11.86 14.29
N GLY A 46 8.16 -12.61 14.96
CA GLY A 46 7.83 -13.54 16.04
C GLY A 46 7.30 -12.84 17.28
N VAL A 47 7.94 -11.74 17.71
CA VAL A 47 7.45 -10.89 18.80
C VAL A 47 6.11 -10.25 18.42
N PHE A 48 5.97 -9.76 17.19
CA PHE A 48 4.70 -9.23 16.71
C PHE A 48 3.60 -10.30 16.71
N PHE A 49 3.89 -11.51 16.24
CA PHE A 49 2.96 -12.64 16.25
C PHE A 49 2.57 -13.05 17.68
N LEU A 50 3.52 -13.12 18.60
CA LEU A 50 3.24 -13.38 20.02
C LEU A 50 2.36 -12.29 20.63
N LEU A 51 2.58 -11.03 20.28
CA LEU A 51 1.72 -9.92 20.69
C LEU A 51 0.34 -9.93 20.03
N LEU A 52 0.15 -10.60 18.89
CA LEU A 52 -1.15 -10.80 18.26
C LEU A 52 -1.96 -11.91 18.96
N VAL A 53 -1.29 -12.98 19.36
CA VAL A 53 -1.95 -14.17 19.94
C VAL A 53 -2.13 -14.04 21.45
N TYR A 54 -1.32 -13.21 22.11
CA TYR A 54 -1.45 -12.95 23.54
C TYR A 54 -2.77 -12.22 23.86
N GLY A 55 -3.67 -12.88 24.57
CA GLY A 55 -4.99 -12.34 24.91
C GLY A 55 -6.02 -12.44 23.78
N TRP A 56 -5.75 -13.25 22.76
CA TRP A 56 -6.68 -13.49 21.67
C TRP A 56 -7.93 -14.25 22.15
N ASP A 57 -9.10 -13.73 21.82
CA ASP A 57 -10.42 -14.28 22.15
C ASP A 57 -10.89 -15.40 21.21
N GLY A 58 -10.06 -15.80 20.24
CA GLY A 58 -10.38 -16.80 19.22
C GLY A 58 -11.12 -16.24 18.00
N THR A 59 -11.43 -14.95 17.94
CA THR A 59 -12.13 -14.31 16.82
C THR A 59 -11.17 -13.67 15.82
N VAL A 60 -11.53 -13.65 14.52
CA VAL A 60 -10.71 -12.95 13.51
C VAL A 60 -10.55 -11.46 13.84
N ALA A 61 -11.55 -10.85 14.49
CA ALA A 61 -11.51 -9.46 14.94
C ALA A 61 -10.45 -9.23 16.03
N GLY A 62 -10.29 -10.18 16.97
CA GLY A 62 -9.28 -10.14 18.03
C GLY A 62 -7.84 -10.32 17.52
N LEU A 63 -7.65 -10.94 16.35
CA LEU A 63 -6.33 -11.04 15.70
C LEU A 63 -5.90 -9.76 14.99
N ILE A 64 -6.82 -8.84 14.72
CA ILE A 64 -6.55 -7.64 13.95
C ILE A 64 -6.29 -6.48 14.92
N PRO A 65 -5.05 -5.95 14.97
CA PRO A 65 -4.73 -4.86 15.87
C PRO A 65 -5.55 -3.60 15.63
N GLY A 66 -6.30 -3.17 16.64
CA GLY A 66 -7.13 -1.97 16.56
C GLY A 66 -8.30 -2.01 17.53
N ARG A 67 -9.31 -1.18 17.26
CA ARG A 67 -10.63 -1.30 17.88
C ARG A 67 -11.38 -2.43 17.16
N PRO A 68 -11.74 -3.54 17.81
CA PRO A 68 -12.45 -4.65 17.17
C PRO A 68 -13.72 -4.20 16.42
N GLU A 69 -14.40 -3.18 16.95
CA GLU A 69 -15.58 -2.57 16.36
C GLU A 69 -15.28 -1.97 14.98
N ALA A 70 -14.14 -1.28 14.84
CA ALA A 70 -13.71 -0.69 13.56
C ALA A 70 -13.31 -1.76 12.52
N VAL A 71 -12.87 -2.93 12.97
CA VAL A 71 -12.58 -4.07 12.09
C VAL A 71 -13.88 -4.69 11.59
N LEU A 72 -14.85 -4.91 12.48
CA LEU A 72 -16.18 -5.39 12.12
C LEU A 72 -16.87 -4.44 11.14
N ASP A 73 -16.77 -3.13 11.37
CA ASP A 73 -17.31 -2.11 10.48
C ASP A 73 -16.73 -2.19 9.06
N ARG A 74 -15.43 -2.43 8.92
CA ARG A 74 -14.81 -2.65 7.59
C ARG A 74 -15.38 -3.89 6.91
N LEU A 75 -15.60 -4.98 7.63
CA LEU A 75 -16.18 -6.19 7.03
C LEU A 75 -17.62 -5.96 6.55
N ILE A 76 -18.42 -5.20 7.31
CA ILE A 76 -19.77 -4.80 6.90
C ILE A 76 -19.71 -3.92 5.65
N ILE A 77 -18.83 -2.92 5.63
CA ILE A 77 -18.60 -2.02 4.49
C ILE A 77 -18.16 -2.81 3.26
N TRP A 78 -17.22 -3.74 3.39
CA TRP A 78 -16.72 -4.54 2.27
C TRP A 78 -17.78 -5.48 1.71
N THR A 79 -18.62 -6.05 2.57
CA THR A 79 -19.79 -6.83 2.14
C THR A 79 -20.73 -5.97 1.30
N ARG A 80 -20.94 -4.72 1.72
CA ARG A 80 -21.75 -3.77 0.94
C ARG A 80 -21.08 -3.36 -0.36
N ALA A 81 -19.77 -3.13 -0.36
CA ALA A 81 -19.00 -2.80 -1.57
C ALA A 81 -19.09 -3.94 -2.60
N ILE A 82 -18.99 -5.19 -2.17
CA ILE A 82 -19.18 -6.34 -3.06
C ILE A 82 -20.59 -6.33 -3.64
N LYS A 83 -21.63 -6.03 -2.84
CA LYS A 83 -23.00 -5.94 -3.35
C LYS A 83 -23.15 -4.84 -4.43
N VAL A 84 -22.62 -3.64 -4.16
CA VAL A 84 -22.61 -2.52 -5.12
C VAL A 84 -21.91 -2.94 -6.42
N PHE A 85 -20.75 -3.59 -6.32
CA PHE A 85 -20.05 -4.12 -7.48
C PHE A 85 -20.89 -5.15 -8.25
N THR A 86 -21.55 -6.10 -7.57
CA THR A 86 -22.38 -7.10 -8.25
C THR A 86 -23.58 -6.49 -8.98
N ASP A 87 -24.08 -5.35 -8.51
CA ASP A 87 -25.17 -4.61 -9.16
C ASP A 87 -24.68 -3.79 -10.36
N HIS A 88 -23.42 -3.36 -10.35
CA HIS A 88 -22.81 -2.52 -11.39
C HIS A 88 -21.42 -3.02 -11.86
N PRO A 89 -21.32 -4.24 -12.43
CA PRO A 89 -20.05 -4.96 -12.53
C PRO A 89 -19.08 -4.40 -13.58
N LEU A 90 -19.55 -3.76 -14.64
CA LEU A 90 -18.68 -3.36 -15.75
C LEU A 90 -18.05 -1.98 -15.53
N PHE A 91 -18.88 -0.98 -15.23
CA PHE A 91 -18.47 0.42 -15.13
C PHE A 91 -18.63 1.01 -13.73
N GLY A 92 -19.17 0.25 -12.77
CA GLY A 92 -19.39 0.73 -11.42
C GLY A 92 -20.46 1.82 -11.34
N VAL A 93 -20.46 2.53 -10.21
CA VAL A 93 -21.41 3.59 -9.89
C VAL A 93 -20.83 5.01 -10.03
N GLY A 94 -19.62 5.14 -10.58
CA GLY A 94 -18.87 6.39 -10.63
C GLY A 94 -17.96 6.58 -9.42
N PHE A 95 -16.89 7.36 -9.59
CA PHE A 95 -15.92 7.61 -8.51
C PHE A 95 -16.57 8.40 -7.36
N GLY A 96 -16.45 7.89 -6.13
CA GLY A 96 -17.19 8.41 -4.97
C GLY A 96 -18.65 7.93 -4.86
N GLY A 97 -19.18 7.27 -5.90
CA GLY A 97 -20.58 6.81 -5.95
C GLY A 97 -20.90 5.66 -5.00
N PHE A 98 -19.90 4.99 -4.42
CA PHE A 98 -20.13 3.97 -3.39
C PHE A 98 -20.91 4.56 -2.20
N HIS A 99 -20.49 5.72 -1.72
CA HIS A 99 -21.15 6.44 -0.64
C HIS A 99 -22.62 6.70 -1.00
N ASP A 100 -22.87 7.29 -2.17
CA ASP A 100 -24.21 7.66 -2.62
C ASP A 100 -25.12 6.43 -2.77
N GLU A 101 -24.58 5.34 -3.31
CA GLU A 101 -25.31 4.09 -3.47
C GLU A 101 -25.67 3.49 -2.11
N VAL A 102 -24.77 3.54 -1.14
CA VAL A 102 -25.05 3.12 0.23
C VAL A 102 -26.19 3.94 0.85
N TYR A 103 -26.16 5.27 0.72
CA TYR A 103 -27.24 6.12 1.22
C TYR A 103 -28.58 5.85 0.53
N ARG A 104 -28.56 5.71 -0.80
CA ARG A 104 -29.77 5.41 -1.61
C ARG A 104 -30.44 4.11 -1.18
N THR A 105 -29.65 3.15 -0.73
CA THR A 105 -30.10 1.78 -0.41
C THR A 105 -30.28 1.52 1.09
N GLY A 106 -30.42 2.59 1.89
CA GLY A 106 -30.79 2.52 3.30
C GLY A 106 -29.66 2.71 4.31
N GLY A 107 -28.45 3.07 3.86
CA GLY A 107 -27.28 3.23 4.71
C GLY A 107 -26.65 1.92 5.17
N ILE A 108 -25.69 1.99 6.09
CA ILE A 108 -25.07 0.84 6.75
C ILE A 108 -25.10 1.09 8.26
N ALA A 109 -25.54 0.09 9.02
CA ALA A 109 -25.42 0.10 10.48
C ALA A 109 -23.99 -0.28 10.87
N LEU A 110 -23.27 0.66 11.50
CA LEU A 110 -21.91 0.49 11.97
C LEU A 110 -21.87 0.50 13.51
N ASN A 111 -20.90 -0.21 14.07
CA ASN A 111 -20.64 -0.28 15.51
C ASN A 111 -20.00 1.02 16.02
N VAL A 112 -19.24 1.70 15.16
CA VAL A 112 -18.68 3.02 15.41
C VAL A 112 -19.40 4.05 14.55
N GLY A 113 -19.85 5.14 15.16
CA GLY A 113 -20.38 6.28 14.41
C GLY A 113 -19.31 6.91 13.53
N LEU A 114 -19.32 6.57 12.25
CA LEU A 114 -18.59 7.30 11.22
C LEU A 114 -19.47 8.47 10.78
N GLY A 115 -18.92 9.69 10.75
CA GLY A 115 -19.66 10.85 10.24
C GLY A 115 -20.07 10.65 8.77
N TYR A 116 -21.02 11.45 8.28
CA TYR A 116 -21.56 11.33 6.91
C TYR A 116 -20.44 11.35 5.85
N GLU A 117 -19.44 12.21 6.02
CA GLU A 117 -18.27 12.32 5.12
C GLU A 117 -17.24 11.18 5.24
N SER A 118 -17.41 10.24 6.17
CA SER A 118 -16.41 9.19 6.44
C SER A 118 -16.71 7.84 5.77
N LEU A 119 -17.86 7.70 5.10
CA LEU A 119 -18.30 6.40 4.59
C LEU A 119 -17.67 6.06 3.23
N HIS A 120 -16.45 5.51 3.28
CA HIS A 120 -15.73 4.96 2.14
C HIS A 120 -15.40 3.48 2.36
N CYS A 121 -14.93 2.79 1.33
CA CYS A 121 -14.64 1.35 1.44
C CYS A 121 -13.53 1.01 2.45
N HIS A 122 -12.75 1.98 2.95
CA HIS A 122 -11.53 1.75 3.73
C HIS A 122 -10.58 0.72 3.09
N ASN A 123 -10.64 0.65 1.77
CA ASN A 123 -9.88 -0.23 0.92
C ASN A 123 -9.94 0.39 -0.48
N THR A 124 -8.79 0.86 -0.93
CA THR A 124 -8.64 1.58 -2.20
C THR A 124 -9.05 0.70 -3.38
N TYR A 125 -8.83 -0.61 -3.31
CA TYR A 125 -9.19 -1.54 -4.38
C TYR A 125 -10.70 -1.71 -4.50
N LEU A 126 -11.41 -1.85 -3.38
CA LEU A 126 -12.88 -1.91 -3.37
C LEU A 126 -13.50 -0.58 -3.80
N GLU A 127 -12.90 0.54 -3.42
CA GLU A 127 -13.35 1.86 -3.86
C GLU A 127 -13.24 2.01 -5.39
N VAL A 128 -12.10 1.63 -5.97
CA VAL A 128 -11.93 1.64 -7.43
C VAL A 128 -12.86 0.64 -8.10
N LEU A 129 -13.01 -0.56 -7.54
CA LEU A 129 -13.87 -1.62 -8.09
C LEU A 129 -15.35 -1.21 -8.12
N THR A 130 -15.85 -0.64 -7.04
CA THR A 130 -17.24 -0.17 -6.96
C THR A 130 -17.47 1.07 -7.82
N GLY A 131 -16.51 2.00 -7.83
CA GLY A 131 -16.65 3.25 -8.58
C GLY A 131 -16.47 3.10 -10.09
N THR A 132 -15.65 2.15 -10.55
CA THR A 132 -15.29 2.01 -11.98
C THR A 132 -15.61 0.66 -12.59
N GLY A 133 -16.11 -0.27 -11.79
CA GLY A 133 -16.38 -1.65 -12.20
C GLY A 133 -15.10 -2.39 -12.58
N LEU A 134 -15.28 -3.53 -13.24
CA LEU A 134 -14.19 -4.40 -13.64
C LEU A 134 -13.26 -3.73 -14.65
N VAL A 135 -13.78 -2.90 -15.56
CA VAL A 135 -12.99 -2.27 -16.62
C VAL A 135 -11.98 -1.29 -16.02
N GLY A 136 -12.42 -0.38 -15.16
CA GLY A 136 -11.53 0.57 -14.50
C GLY A 136 -10.62 -0.10 -13.48
N PHE A 137 -11.12 -1.11 -12.75
CA PHE A 137 -10.31 -1.86 -11.80
C PHE A 137 -9.14 -2.60 -12.47
N LEU A 138 -9.39 -3.30 -13.57
CA LEU A 138 -8.33 -3.98 -14.32
C LEU A 138 -7.35 -2.98 -14.91
N SER A 139 -7.82 -1.86 -15.45
CA SER A 139 -6.96 -0.77 -15.96
C SER A 139 -6.04 -0.23 -14.86
N TYR A 140 -6.57 -0.03 -13.65
CA TYR A 140 -5.82 0.40 -12.48
C TYR A 140 -4.76 -0.63 -12.06
N LEU A 141 -5.11 -1.91 -11.99
CA LEU A 141 -4.14 -2.97 -11.65
C LEU A 141 -3.05 -3.11 -12.71
N THR A 142 -3.40 -3.05 -14.00
CA THR A 142 -2.45 -3.07 -15.10
C THR A 142 -1.49 -1.89 -15.04
N PHE A 143 -1.99 -0.68 -14.74
CA PHE A 143 -1.14 0.50 -14.54
C PHE A 143 -0.11 0.28 -13.41
N LEU A 144 -0.57 -0.17 -12.23
CA LEU A 144 0.33 -0.45 -11.11
C LEU A 144 1.36 -1.53 -11.47
N ALA A 145 0.93 -2.63 -12.08
CA ALA A 145 1.84 -3.70 -12.50
C ALA A 145 2.86 -3.22 -13.54
N ALA A 146 2.43 -2.44 -14.53
CA ALA A 146 3.30 -1.88 -15.57
C ALA A 146 4.36 -0.93 -14.97
N CYS A 147 3.97 -0.05 -14.04
CA CYS A 147 4.92 0.83 -13.37
C CYS A 147 5.96 0.04 -12.56
N MET A 148 5.50 -0.95 -11.77
CA MET A 148 6.38 -1.75 -10.93
C MET A 148 7.36 -2.58 -11.78
N THR A 149 6.87 -3.29 -12.79
CA THR A 149 7.70 -4.11 -13.69
C THR A 149 8.75 -3.27 -14.42
N LYS A 150 8.37 -2.08 -14.90
CA LYS A 150 9.30 -1.15 -15.56
C LYS A 150 10.36 -0.62 -14.60
N LEU A 151 9.99 -0.20 -13.39
CA LEU A 151 10.95 0.27 -12.38
C LEU A 151 11.93 -0.84 -11.97
N VAL A 152 11.43 -2.06 -11.74
CA VAL A 152 12.27 -3.21 -11.41
C VAL A 152 13.21 -3.56 -12.57
N SER A 153 12.71 -3.55 -13.82
CA SER A 153 13.55 -3.78 -15.00
C SER A 153 14.65 -2.73 -15.15
N LEU A 154 14.33 -1.45 -14.94
CA LEU A 154 15.31 -0.36 -14.95
C LEU A 154 16.39 -0.57 -13.87
N TRP A 155 15.98 -0.92 -12.65
CA TRP A 155 16.91 -1.19 -11.56
C TRP A 155 17.81 -2.39 -11.86
N VAL A 156 17.25 -3.51 -12.33
CA VAL A 156 18.02 -4.74 -12.60
C VAL A 156 19.04 -4.54 -13.72
N ASN A 157 18.68 -3.82 -14.77
CA ASN A 157 19.52 -3.63 -15.95
C ASN A 157 20.53 -2.48 -15.83
N ARG A 158 20.46 -1.63 -14.79
CA ARG A 158 21.30 -0.43 -14.65
C ARG A 158 22.01 -0.32 -13.29
N LYS A 159 22.16 -1.43 -12.56
CA LYS A 159 22.79 -1.44 -11.23
C LYS A 159 24.18 -0.78 -11.25
N GLY A 160 24.44 0.09 -10.27
CA GLY A 160 25.75 0.69 -10.04
C GLY A 160 25.82 2.19 -10.29
N LEU A 161 24.70 2.85 -10.61
CA LEU A 161 24.65 4.30 -10.85
C LEU A 161 24.22 5.07 -9.58
N PRO A 162 24.67 6.32 -9.39
CA PRO A 162 24.17 7.18 -8.31
C PRO A 162 22.65 7.37 -8.33
N SER A 163 22.02 7.29 -9.52
CA SER A 163 20.58 7.39 -9.74
C SER A 163 19.76 6.21 -9.21
N ASP A 164 20.40 5.10 -8.83
CA ASP A 164 19.73 3.89 -8.31
C ASP A 164 18.88 4.20 -7.06
N GLY A 165 19.23 5.23 -6.28
CA GLY A 165 18.50 5.60 -5.07
C GLY A 165 17.06 6.03 -5.34
N PHE A 166 16.86 6.81 -6.40
CA PHE A 166 15.53 7.28 -6.77
C PHE A 166 14.67 6.17 -7.37
N ILE A 167 15.27 5.26 -8.16
CA ILE A 167 14.57 4.09 -8.70
C ILE A 167 14.12 3.18 -7.55
N LEU A 168 15.01 2.90 -6.60
CA LEU A 168 14.70 2.08 -5.42
C LEU A 168 13.66 2.72 -4.52
N ALA A 169 13.74 4.04 -4.30
CA ALA A 169 12.71 4.78 -3.57
C ALA A 169 11.35 4.69 -4.25
N ALA A 170 11.30 4.74 -5.58
CA ALA A 170 10.05 4.58 -6.34
C ALA A 170 9.47 3.17 -6.25
N ILE A 171 10.29 2.13 -6.37
CA ILE A 171 9.86 0.73 -6.15
C ILE A 171 9.28 0.58 -4.74
N ALA A 172 10.00 1.07 -3.73
CA ALA A 172 9.61 0.95 -2.34
C ALA A 172 8.33 1.74 -2.02
N ALA A 173 8.21 2.97 -2.51
CA ALA A 173 7.03 3.81 -2.33
C ALA A 173 5.80 3.20 -3.02
N GLN A 174 5.96 2.70 -4.25
CA GLN A 174 4.86 2.04 -4.95
C GLN A 174 4.42 0.76 -4.26
N GLY A 175 5.37 -0.07 -3.78
CA GLY A 175 5.06 -1.26 -2.99
C GLY A 175 4.33 -0.92 -1.70
N ALA A 176 4.78 0.10 -0.98
CA ALA A 176 4.11 0.58 0.23
C ALA A 176 2.69 1.11 -0.07
N TYR A 177 2.51 1.85 -1.17
CA TYR A 177 1.20 2.32 -1.61
C TYR A 177 0.24 1.15 -1.91
N MET A 178 0.70 0.14 -2.64
CA MET A 178 -0.12 -1.04 -2.95
C MET A 178 -0.54 -1.80 -1.68
N MET A 179 0.37 -1.95 -0.72
CA MET A 179 0.08 -2.61 0.56
C MET A 179 -0.88 -1.79 1.42
N PHE A 180 -0.64 -0.50 1.55
CA PHE A 180 -1.46 0.37 2.40
C PHE A 180 -2.87 0.55 1.82
N GLY A 181 -3.01 0.54 0.49
CA GLY A 181 -4.31 0.59 -0.19
C GLY A 181 -5.24 -0.60 0.09
N MET A 182 -4.74 -1.71 0.66
CA MET A 182 -5.58 -2.84 1.08
C MET A 182 -6.36 -2.55 2.36
N VAL A 183 -5.86 -1.64 3.19
CA VAL A 183 -6.37 -1.39 4.56
C VAL A 183 -6.86 0.05 4.76
N ASP A 184 -6.68 0.89 3.75
CA ASP A 184 -7.07 2.29 3.79
C ASP A 184 -7.47 2.83 2.40
N MET A 185 -8.11 3.99 2.39
CA MET A 185 -8.53 4.71 1.18
C MET A 185 -7.55 5.85 0.86
N LEU A 186 -6.60 5.55 -0.02
CA LEU A 186 -5.47 6.45 -0.32
C LEU A 186 -5.85 7.66 -1.17
N PHE A 187 -6.95 7.57 -1.90
CA PHE A 187 -7.44 8.68 -2.73
C PHE A 187 -7.90 9.86 -1.88
N LEU A 188 -8.68 9.62 -0.81
CA LEU A 188 -9.14 10.67 0.10
C LEU A 188 -7.98 11.36 0.83
N GLN A 189 -6.93 10.61 1.14
CA GLN A 189 -5.73 11.14 1.79
C GLN A 189 -4.76 11.83 0.81
N ASN A 190 -5.13 11.99 -0.47
CA ASN A 190 -4.29 12.62 -1.49
C ASN A 190 -2.93 11.95 -1.70
N MET A 191 -2.77 10.71 -1.25
CA MET A 191 -1.48 9.99 -1.30
C MET A 191 -1.09 9.59 -2.72
N HIS A 192 -2.03 9.63 -3.66
CA HIS A 192 -1.78 9.40 -5.08
C HIS A 192 -0.88 10.48 -5.71
N PHE A 193 -0.94 11.74 -5.26
CA PHE A 193 -0.01 12.78 -5.75
C PHE A 193 1.43 12.51 -5.30
N MET A 194 1.61 12.04 -4.06
CA MET A 194 2.93 11.64 -3.58
C MET A 194 3.46 10.44 -4.38
N LEU A 195 2.61 9.44 -4.63
CA LEU A 195 2.97 8.31 -5.48
C LEU A 195 3.43 8.78 -6.87
N LEU A 196 2.64 9.61 -7.56
CA LEU A 196 2.96 10.12 -8.89
C LEU A 196 4.28 10.90 -8.89
N THR A 197 4.52 11.71 -7.87
CA THR A 197 5.78 12.48 -7.73
C THR A 197 6.98 11.53 -7.63
N ILE A 198 6.92 10.53 -6.74
CA ILE A 198 8.03 9.60 -6.53
C ILE A 198 8.23 8.70 -7.76
N LEU A 199 7.16 8.24 -8.41
CA LEU A 199 7.24 7.49 -9.65
C LEU A 199 7.92 8.30 -10.75
N THR A 200 7.57 9.57 -10.89
CA THR A 200 8.16 10.48 -11.87
C THR A 200 9.67 10.62 -11.64
N LEU A 201 10.09 10.85 -10.40
CA LEU A 201 11.50 10.92 -10.03
C LEU A 201 12.24 9.60 -10.33
N GLY A 202 11.62 8.46 -10.02
CA GLY A 202 12.17 7.13 -10.33
C GLY A 202 12.35 6.90 -11.83
N PHE A 203 11.35 7.24 -12.65
CA PHE A 203 11.44 7.09 -14.11
C PHE A 203 12.45 8.05 -14.73
N MET A 204 12.48 9.32 -14.29
CA MET A 204 13.47 10.29 -14.75
C MET A 204 14.90 9.84 -14.42
N ALA A 205 15.12 9.33 -13.20
CA ALA A 205 16.39 8.77 -12.79
C ALA A 205 16.79 7.56 -13.65
N GLY A 206 15.82 6.71 -14.01
CA GLY A 206 16.02 5.57 -14.91
C GLY A 206 16.25 5.92 -16.37
N GLN A 207 15.95 7.16 -16.81
CA GLN A 207 16.18 7.63 -18.17
C GLN A 207 17.52 8.33 -18.36
N ARG A 208 18.18 8.79 -17.29
CA ARG A 208 19.49 9.44 -17.38
C ARG A 208 20.55 8.45 -17.89
N GLU A 209 21.37 8.89 -18.83
CA GLU A 209 22.54 8.12 -19.26
C GLU A 209 23.60 8.11 -18.14
N PRO A 210 24.43 7.06 -18.03
CA PRO A 210 25.61 7.09 -17.17
C PRO A 210 26.47 8.29 -17.55
N GLU A 211 26.78 9.18 -16.60
CA GLU A 211 27.78 10.21 -16.89
C GLU A 211 29.10 9.51 -17.23
N PRO A 212 29.78 9.90 -18.32
CA PRO A 212 31.09 9.35 -18.63
C PRO A 212 32.02 9.64 -17.46
N VAL A 213 32.66 8.59 -16.95
CA VAL A 213 33.69 8.71 -15.91
C VAL A 213 34.73 9.68 -16.48
N LYS A 214 34.84 10.87 -15.88
CA LYS A 214 35.95 11.78 -16.19
C LYS A 214 37.21 11.05 -15.77
N GLU A 215 37.95 10.51 -16.74
CA GLU A 215 39.33 10.11 -16.54
C GLU A 215 40.06 11.36 -16.04
N THR A 216 40.39 11.36 -14.75
CA THR A 216 41.39 12.29 -14.23
C THR A 216 42.71 11.85 -14.84
N THR A 217 43.06 12.40 -15.99
CA THR A 217 44.42 12.29 -16.52
C THR A 217 45.40 12.89 -15.50
N PRO A 218 46.51 12.20 -15.22
CA PRO A 218 47.47 12.55 -14.17
C PRO A 218 48.18 13.89 -14.40
#